data_AF-A0A961WA33-F1
#
_entry.id   AF-A0A961WA33-F1
#
_cell.length_a   1.000
_cell.length_b   1.000
_cell.length_c   1.000
_cell.angle_alpha   90.00
_cell.angle_beta   90.00
_cell.angle_gamma   90.00
#
_symmetry.space_group_name_H-M   'P 1'
#
loop_
_entity.id
_entity.type
_entity.pdbx_description
1 polymer ?
#
loop_
_entity_poly.entity_id
_entity_poly.type
_entity_poly.pdbx_seq_one_letter_code
_entity_poly.pdbx_strand_id
1 'polypeptide(L)'
;MSDKDKDGEDTGHDAFQLRDPDKFATNLARVVEEAGKAWSAYLEPRERGDAPMASADELAQIVKTLNQVSEYWLSDPKRMLEAQSRLMTSFLSLWSSSIRRFSGDAPPVEEKPADKRFADPEWSRNEFFSFLRDMYLATTKWADDLVDEASDLDEHTRAKAGFYIKQIGAALSPTNFVMTNPELLRETLAQDGENLVKGMKMLAEDIRRGHGDLKLRQSDPSKFKVGVNMAVTPGKVVMRNDICELLHYEPTTEKALKRPLLIVPPWINKF
;
A
#
# COMPACT_ATOMS: atom_id res chain seq x y z
N MET A 1 -6.14 -49.40 11.56
CA MET A 1 -7.09 -48.49 12.24
C MET A 1 -6.32 -47.20 12.49
N SER A 2 -6.74 -46.13 11.81
CA SER A 2 -6.00 -44.88 11.67
C SER A 2 -6.04 -44.07 12.96
N ASP A 3 -4.87 -43.66 13.43
CA ASP A 3 -4.67 -42.66 14.48
C ASP A 3 -4.50 -41.30 13.78
N LYS A 4 -5.62 -40.59 13.63
CA LYS A 4 -5.69 -39.20 13.19
C LYS A 4 -6.80 -38.58 14.03
N ASP A 5 -6.39 -37.68 14.92
CA ASP A 5 -7.11 -36.47 15.33
C ASP A 5 -6.43 -35.91 16.58
N LYS A 6 -5.33 -35.21 16.32
CA LYS A 6 -4.81 -34.16 17.20
C LYS A 6 -4.50 -32.96 16.33
N ASP A 7 -5.55 -32.41 15.72
CA ASP A 7 -5.52 -31.02 15.28
C ASP A 7 -5.44 -30.19 16.56
N GLY A 8 -4.23 -29.69 16.84
CA GLY A 8 -4.02 -28.74 17.92
C GLY A 8 -4.83 -27.50 17.63
N GLU A 9 -5.69 -27.12 18.57
CA GLU A 9 -6.19 -25.76 18.67
C GLU A 9 -4.98 -24.84 18.79
N ASP A 10 -4.59 -24.22 17.67
CA ASP A 10 -3.62 -23.13 17.62
C ASP A 10 -4.27 -21.92 18.27
N THR A 11 -4.21 -21.88 19.60
CA THR A 11 -4.60 -20.72 20.39
C THR A 11 -3.75 -19.55 19.89
N GLY A 12 -4.37 -18.52 19.31
CA GLY A 12 -3.69 -17.37 18.66
C GLY A 12 -2.68 -16.59 19.53
N HIS A 13 -2.47 -17.00 20.78
CA HIS A 13 -1.42 -16.54 21.68
C HIS A 13 0.00 -16.97 21.29
N ASP A 14 0.19 -18.04 20.51
CA ASP A 14 1.53 -18.50 20.09
C ASP A 14 2.05 -17.78 18.83
N ALA A 15 1.17 -17.16 18.04
CA ALA A 15 1.52 -16.53 16.78
C ALA A 15 2.42 -15.28 16.91
N PHE A 16 2.39 -14.61 18.07
CA PHE A 16 3.12 -13.36 18.32
C PHE A 16 4.24 -13.51 19.36
N GLN A 17 4.77 -14.72 19.54
CA GLN A 17 5.89 -14.97 20.44
C GLN A 17 7.23 -14.95 19.71
N LEU A 18 8.22 -14.35 20.36
CA LEU A 18 9.59 -14.33 19.86
C LEU A 18 10.28 -15.67 20.18
N ARG A 19 10.75 -16.38 19.16
CA ARG A 19 11.35 -17.71 19.30
C ARG A 19 12.81 -17.65 19.70
N ASP A 20 13.60 -16.83 19.00
CA ASP A 20 15.03 -16.67 19.24
C ASP A 20 15.40 -15.18 19.38
N PRO A 21 15.48 -14.66 20.62
CA PRO A 21 15.79 -13.25 20.86
C PRO A 21 17.18 -12.82 20.38
N ASP A 22 18.18 -13.69 20.49
CA ASP A 22 19.57 -13.38 20.11
C ASP A 22 19.71 -13.26 18.59
N LYS A 23 19.09 -14.20 17.87
CA LYS A 23 19.02 -14.16 16.41
C LYS A 23 18.19 -12.98 15.92
N PHE A 24 17.07 -12.68 16.57
CA PHE A 24 16.26 -11.51 16.24
C PHE A 24 17.04 -10.20 16.41
N ALA A 25 17.77 -10.02 17.52
CA ALA A 25 18.61 -8.86 17.74
C ALA A 25 19.73 -8.75 16.68
N THR A 26 20.35 -9.87 16.33
CA THR A 26 21.36 -9.94 15.26
C THR A 26 20.79 -9.53 13.92
N ASN A 27 19.60 -10.01 13.57
CA ASN A 27 18.93 -9.65 12.33
C ASN A 27 18.48 -8.19 12.32
N LEU A 28 18.07 -7.62 13.44
CA LEU A 28 17.77 -6.19 13.54
C LEU A 28 19.02 -5.33 13.28
N ALA A 29 20.19 -5.75 13.77
CA ALA A 29 21.45 -5.07 13.45
C ALA A 29 21.74 -5.11 11.94
N ARG A 30 21.48 -6.24 11.27
CA ARG A 30 21.59 -6.37 9.81
C ARG A 30 20.59 -5.51 9.05
N VAL A 31 19.36 -5.36 9.55
CA VAL A 31 18.36 -4.44 8.98
C VAL A 31 18.92 -3.02 8.97
N VAL A 32 19.52 -2.56 10.07
CA VAL A 32 20.14 -1.24 10.16
C VAL A 32 21.30 -1.09 9.17
N GLU A 33 22.14 -2.12 9.03
CA GLU A 33 23.23 -2.13 8.06
C GLU A 33 22.72 -1.98 6.61
N GLU A 34 21.72 -2.80 6.21
CA GLU A 34 21.13 -2.74 4.88
C GLU A 34 20.35 -1.43 4.63
N ALA A 35 19.69 -0.89 5.67
CA ALA A 35 19.07 0.43 5.60
C ALA A 35 20.09 1.53 5.36
N GLY A 36 21.28 1.46 5.99
CA GLY A 36 22.40 2.36 5.72
C GLY A 36 22.86 2.30 4.27
N LYS A 37 22.94 1.09 3.68
CA LYS A 37 23.28 0.91 2.25
C LYS A 37 22.20 1.51 1.33
N ALA A 38 20.93 1.30 1.65
CA ALA A 38 19.82 1.89 0.91
C ALA A 38 19.87 3.42 0.95
N TRP A 39 20.13 3.99 2.13
CA TRP A 39 20.24 5.43 2.35
C TRP A 39 21.43 6.03 1.59
N SER A 40 22.60 5.40 1.63
CA SER A 40 23.77 5.80 0.85
C SER A 40 23.45 5.83 -0.65
N ALA A 41 22.85 4.76 -1.17
CA ALA A 41 22.49 4.67 -2.58
C ALA A 41 21.48 5.76 -3.00
N TYR A 42 20.58 6.16 -2.12
CA TYR A 42 19.59 7.21 -2.36
C TYR A 42 20.22 8.63 -2.33
N LEU A 43 21.13 8.87 -1.40
CA LEU A 43 21.76 10.19 -1.22
C LEU A 43 22.89 10.47 -2.21
N GLU A 44 23.71 9.48 -2.55
CA GLU A 44 24.89 9.67 -3.39
C GLU A 44 24.62 10.44 -4.70
N PRO A 45 23.53 10.20 -5.45
CA PRO A 45 23.21 10.98 -6.65
C PRO A 45 22.68 12.38 -6.35
N ARG A 46 22.03 12.58 -5.20
CA ARG A 46 21.52 13.89 -4.77
C ARG A 46 22.64 14.80 -4.27
N GLU A 47 23.61 14.25 -3.55
CA GLU A 47 24.82 14.96 -3.13
C GLU A 47 25.70 15.37 -4.31
N ARG A 48 25.72 14.54 -5.37
CA ARG A 48 26.39 14.86 -6.64
C ARG A 48 25.63 15.84 -7.52
N GLY A 49 24.37 16.14 -7.22
CA GLY A 49 23.50 17.00 -8.02
C GLY A 49 22.89 16.32 -9.25
N ASP A 50 22.99 14.99 -9.36
CA ASP A 50 22.51 14.18 -10.49
C ASP A 50 21.01 13.86 -10.41
N ALA A 51 20.39 13.99 -9.22
CA ALA A 51 18.99 13.67 -8.99
C ALA A 51 18.24 14.84 -8.33
N PRO A 52 17.01 15.16 -8.79
CA PRO A 52 16.21 16.21 -8.19
C PRO A 52 15.72 15.78 -6.79
N MET A 53 15.69 16.74 -5.88
CA MET A 53 14.90 16.60 -4.65
C MET A 53 13.41 16.70 -4.98
N ALA A 54 12.56 16.07 -4.19
CA ALA A 54 11.12 16.25 -4.29
C ALA A 54 10.79 17.75 -4.37
N SER A 55 9.94 18.15 -5.31
CA SER A 55 9.75 19.56 -5.60
C SER A 55 9.03 20.23 -4.41
N ALA A 56 9.61 21.34 -3.91
CA ALA A 56 8.96 22.14 -2.88
C ALA A 56 7.57 22.63 -3.31
N ASP A 57 7.38 22.78 -4.63
CA ASP A 57 6.13 23.20 -5.26
C ASP A 57 5.01 22.16 -5.10
N GLU A 58 5.30 20.86 -5.18
CA GLU A 58 4.30 19.81 -4.95
C GLU A 58 3.79 19.83 -3.50
N LEU A 59 4.70 19.92 -2.53
CA LEU A 59 4.34 20.02 -1.12
C LEU A 59 3.54 21.29 -0.84
N ALA A 60 3.99 22.43 -1.38
CA ALA A 60 3.27 23.69 -1.25
C ALA A 60 1.85 23.60 -1.83
N GLN A 61 1.69 22.89 -2.95
CA GLN A 61 0.39 22.70 -3.59
C GLN A 61 -0.54 21.79 -2.76
N ILE A 62 -0.02 20.74 -2.13
CA ILE A 62 -0.78 19.88 -1.21
C ILE A 62 -1.28 20.73 -0.03
N VAL A 63 -0.36 21.43 0.65
CA VAL A 63 -0.69 22.27 1.81
C VAL A 63 -1.71 23.35 1.45
N LYS A 64 -1.52 24.04 0.32
CA LYS A 64 -2.46 25.05 -0.15
C LYS A 64 -3.86 24.48 -0.36
N THR A 65 -3.97 23.33 -1.01
CA THR A 65 -5.26 22.69 -1.30
C THR A 65 -5.98 22.27 -0.01
N LEU A 66 -5.26 21.69 0.94
CA LEU A 66 -5.82 21.28 2.23
C LEU A 66 -6.19 22.48 3.12
N ASN A 67 -5.42 23.57 3.06
CA ASN A 67 -5.75 24.80 3.78
C ASN A 67 -7.10 25.37 3.38
N GLN A 68 -7.50 25.28 2.11
CA GLN A 68 -8.81 25.76 1.66
C GLN A 68 -9.97 24.96 2.30
N VAL A 69 -9.78 23.65 2.51
CA VAL A 69 -10.75 22.82 3.26
C VAL A 69 -10.77 23.23 4.73
N SER A 70 -9.60 23.43 5.34
CA SER A 70 -9.50 23.90 6.74
C SER A 70 -10.15 25.27 6.93
N GLU A 71 -9.93 26.22 6.02
CA GLU A 71 -10.55 27.54 6.05
C GLU A 71 -12.08 27.47 5.99
N TYR A 72 -12.65 26.59 5.17
CA TYR A 72 -14.10 26.34 5.13
C TYR A 72 -14.64 25.94 6.52
N TRP A 73 -14.03 24.94 7.16
CA TRP A 73 -14.47 24.45 8.46
C TRP A 73 -14.22 25.43 9.61
N LEU A 74 -13.11 26.19 9.56
CA LEU A 74 -12.72 27.15 10.60
C LEU A 74 -13.44 28.50 10.48
N SER A 75 -13.97 28.85 9.30
CA SER A 75 -14.63 30.13 9.07
C SER A 75 -16.00 30.25 9.75
N ASP A 76 -16.62 29.15 10.18
CA ASP A 76 -17.85 29.14 10.95
C ASP A 76 -17.68 28.30 12.24
N PRO A 77 -17.81 28.91 13.42
CA PRO A 77 -17.75 28.19 14.70
C PRO A 77 -18.70 26.99 14.78
N LYS A 78 -19.87 27.04 14.11
CA LYS A 78 -20.81 25.91 14.09
C LYS A 78 -20.26 24.71 13.31
N ARG A 79 -19.74 24.95 12.11
CA ARG A 79 -19.10 23.92 11.28
C ARG A 79 -17.91 23.29 12.03
N MET A 80 -17.06 24.11 12.63
CA MET A 80 -15.93 23.64 13.43
C MET A 80 -16.38 22.74 14.60
N LEU A 81 -17.36 23.19 15.39
CA LEU A 81 -17.91 22.41 16.51
C LEU A 81 -18.54 21.10 16.02
N GLU A 82 -19.26 21.15 14.89
CA GLU A 82 -19.84 19.97 14.27
C GLU A 82 -18.76 18.96 13.87
N ALA A 83 -17.74 19.37 13.11
CA ALA A 83 -16.62 18.52 12.71
C ALA A 83 -15.91 17.86 13.91
N GLN A 84 -15.65 18.64 14.97
CA GLN A 84 -15.03 18.14 16.19
C GLN A 84 -15.94 17.17 16.95
N SER A 85 -17.25 17.48 17.04
CA SER A 85 -18.22 16.63 17.73
C SER A 85 -18.37 15.28 17.04
N ARG A 86 -18.43 15.25 15.71
CA ARG A 86 -18.51 14.01 14.92
C ARG A 86 -17.32 13.09 15.18
N LEU A 87 -16.10 13.67 15.19
CA LEU A 87 -14.89 12.93 15.50
C LEU A 87 -14.93 12.39 16.94
N MET A 88 -15.24 13.25 17.91
CA MET A 88 -15.29 12.89 19.33
C MET A 88 -16.31 11.78 19.60
N THR A 89 -17.52 11.89 19.05
CA THR A 89 -18.56 10.85 19.15
C THR A 89 -18.10 9.53 18.53
N SER A 90 -17.42 9.58 17.38
CA SER A 90 -16.86 8.39 16.75
C SER A 90 -15.82 7.72 17.65
N PHE A 91 -14.86 8.47 18.21
CA PHE A 91 -13.87 7.95 19.14
C PHE A 91 -14.48 7.39 20.43
N LEU A 92 -15.46 8.06 21.02
CA LEU A 92 -16.17 7.56 22.21
C LEU A 92 -16.94 6.27 21.92
N SER A 93 -17.57 6.19 20.75
CA SER A 93 -18.26 4.97 20.30
C SER A 93 -17.28 3.81 20.11
N LEU A 94 -16.13 4.07 19.48
CA LEU A 94 -15.07 3.08 19.32
C LEU A 94 -14.52 2.61 20.67
N TRP A 95 -14.19 3.54 21.55
CA TRP A 95 -13.66 3.24 22.88
C TRP A 95 -14.64 2.43 23.73
N SER A 96 -15.92 2.83 23.76
CA SER A 96 -16.95 2.08 24.50
C SER A 96 -17.20 0.68 23.92
N SER A 97 -17.16 0.53 22.59
CA SER A 97 -17.29 -0.76 21.92
C SER A 97 -16.09 -1.66 22.21
N SER A 98 -14.87 -1.12 22.16
CA SER A 98 -13.66 -1.87 22.50
C SER A 98 -13.62 -2.30 23.97
N ILE A 99 -14.07 -1.47 24.91
CA ILE A 99 -14.18 -1.88 26.32
C ILE A 99 -15.16 -3.04 26.46
N ARG A 100 -16.35 -2.93 25.86
CA ARG A 100 -17.35 -4.01 25.94
C ARG A 100 -16.83 -5.33 25.37
N ARG A 101 -16.13 -5.29 24.25
CA ARG A 101 -15.49 -6.48 23.66
C ARG A 101 -14.38 -7.04 24.55
N PHE A 102 -13.51 -6.19 25.07
CA PHE A 102 -12.44 -6.60 25.98
C PHE A 102 -12.98 -7.20 27.29
N SER A 103 -14.12 -6.71 27.78
CA SER A 103 -14.81 -7.24 28.95
C SER A 103 -15.63 -8.51 28.67
N GLY A 104 -15.76 -8.93 27.41
CA GLY A 104 -16.56 -10.10 27.00
C GLY A 104 -18.08 -9.85 26.92
N ASP A 105 -18.52 -8.61 27.08
CA ASP A 105 -19.94 -8.21 27.07
C ASP A 105 -20.51 -8.01 25.65
N ALA A 106 -19.66 -8.09 24.63
CA ALA A 106 -20.06 -7.98 23.23
C ALA A 106 -19.41 -9.10 22.40
N PRO A 107 -20.15 -9.68 21.43
CA PRO A 107 -19.58 -10.71 20.56
C PRO A 107 -18.46 -10.12 19.67
N PRO A 108 -17.50 -10.94 19.25
CA PRO A 108 -16.51 -10.55 18.24
C PRO A 108 -17.20 -10.04 16.97
N VAL A 109 -16.56 -9.09 16.28
CA VAL A 109 -17.07 -8.59 14.99
C VAL A 109 -16.90 -9.71 13.95
N GLU A 110 -18.01 -10.34 13.55
CA GLU A 110 -18.01 -11.41 12.52
C GLU A 110 -18.04 -10.87 11.08
N GLU A 111 -18.21 -9.56 10.90
CA GLU A 111 -18.30 -8.97 9.56
C GLU A 111 -16.94 -8.97 8.86
N LYS A 112 -16.92 -9.54 7.65
CA LYS A 112 -15.75 -9.46 6.76
C LYS A 112 -15.50 -7.99 6.41
N PRO A 113 -14.28 -7.47 6.63
CA PRO A 113 -13.96 -6.10 6.26
C PRO A 113 -14.19 -5.87 4.75
N ALA A 114 -14.90 -4.78 4.42
CA ALA A 114 -15.10 -4.39 3.03
C ALA A 114 -13.78 -4.05 2.32
N ASP A 115 -12.80 -3.56 3.09
CA ASP A 115 -11.46 -3.26 2.63
C ASP A 115 -10.54 -4.49 2.74
N LYS A 116 -10.06 -4.96 1.59
CA LYS A 116 -9.21 -6.15 1.46
C LYS A 116 -7.90 -6.05 2.23
N ARG A 117 -7.44 -4.84 2.59
CA ARG A 117 -6.25 -4.64 3.42
C ARG A 117 -6.39 -5.25 4.82
N PHE A 118 -7.63 -5.45 5.29
CA PHE A 118 -7.94 -6.04 6.59
C PHE A 118 -8.46 -7.47 6.47
N ALA A 119 -8.08 -8.20 5.42
CA ALA A 119 -8.61 -9.54 5.15
C ALA A 119 -8.11 -10.62 6.12
N ASP A 120 -6.97 -10.43 6.77
CA ASP A 120 -6.46 -11.38 7.77
C ASP A 120 -7.40 -11.46 8.98
N PRO A 121 -7.72 -12.68 9.49
CA PRO A 121 -8.64 -12.86 10.60
C PRO A 121 -8.24 -12.13 11.89
N GLU A 122 -6.95 -11.88 12.12
CA GLU A 122 -6.47 -11.18 13.31
C GLU A 122 -6.97 -9.74 13.38
N TRP A 123 -7.31 -9.12 12.26
CA TRP A 123 -7.94 -7.80 12.24
C TRP A 123 -9.30 -7.76 12.92
N SER A 124 -9.96 -8.91 13.11
CA SER A 124 -11.26 -9.01 13.79
C SER A 124 -11.22 -9.83 15.07
N ARG A 125 -10.31 -10.82 15.17
CA ARG A 125 -10.16 -11.67 16.35
C ARG A 125 -9.38 -11.02 17.49
N ASN A 126 -8.41 -10.16 17.14
CA ASN A 126 -7.54 -9.53 18.12
C ASN A 126 -8.01 -8.09 18.37
N GLU A 127 -8.37 -7.79 19.62
CA GLU A 127 -8.93 -6.48 19.99
C GLU A 127 -7.96 -5.31 19.72
N PHE A 128 -6.64 -5.53 19.83
CA PHE A 128 -5.66 -4.49 19.51
C PHE A 128 -5.69 -4.13 18.02
N PHE A 129 -5.64 -5.14 17.14
CA PHE A 129 -5.68 -4.91 15.69
C PHE A 129 -7.05 -4.42 15.22
N SER A 130 -8.15 -4.95 15.79
CA SER A 130 -9.50 -4.46 15.51
C SER A 130 -9.65 -2.99 15.89
N PHE A 131 -9.15 -2.58 17.06
CA PHE A 131 -9.18 -1.18 17.47
C PHE A 131 -8.39 -0.28 16.52
N LEU A 132 -7.18 -0.68 16.10
CA LEU A 132 -6.37 0.09 15.14
C LEU A 132 -7.06 0.23 13.79
N ARG A 133 -7.66 -0.85 13.26
CA ARG A 133 -8.46 -0.83 12.04
C ARG A 133 -9.62 0.14 12.17
N ASP A 134 -10.42 0.02 13.22
CA ASP A 134 -11.64 0.80 13.36
C ASP A 134 -11.32 2.29 13.58
N MET A 135 -10.26 2.60 14.33
CA MET A 135 -9.74 3.96 14.49
C MET A 135 -9.30 4.55 13.15
N TYR A 136 -8.59 3.76 12.33
CA TYR A 136 -8.16 4.16 11.00
C TYR A 136 -9.35 4.45 10.08
N LEU A 137 -10.33 3.53 10.02
CA LEU A 137 -11.53 3.68 9.19
C LEU A 137 -12.38 4.88 9.61
N ALA A 138 -12.55 5.09 10.93
CA ALA A 138 -13.29 6.24 11.44
C ALA A 138 -12.60 7.57 11.11
N THR A 139 -11.27 7.63 11.26
CA THR A 139 -10.50 8.85 11.00
C THR A 139 -10.45 9.18 9.52
N THR A 140 -10.26 8.18 8.65
CA THR A 140 -10.24 8.37 7.20
C THR A 140 -11.62 8.74 6.65
N LYS A 141 -12.68 8.08 7.13
CA LYS A 141 -14.06 8.46 6.81
C LYS A 141 -14.36 9.90 7.22
N TRP A 142 -14.00 10.28 8.46
CA TRP A 142 -14.20 11.65 8.92
C TRP A 142 -13.47 12.66 8.04
N ALA A 143 -12.21 12.39 7.67
CA ALA A 143 -11.44 13.28 6.80
C ALA A 143 -12.03 13.38 5.38
N ASP A 144 -12.51 12.27 4.82
CA ASP A 144 -13.20 12.26 3.52
C ASP A 144 -14.50 13.08 3.60
N ASP A 145 -15.31 12.89 4.64
CA ASP A 145 -16.56 13.63 4.86
C ASP A 145 -16.30 15.16 4.99
N LEU A 146 -15.18 15.57 5.62
CA LEU A 146 -14.80 16.99 5.70
C LEU A 146 -14.53 17.61 4.32
N VAL A 147 -13.96 16.84 3.40
CA VAL A 147 -13.69 17.33 2.03
C VAL A 147 -15.00 17.36 1.23
N ASP A 148 -15.79 16.30 1.30
CA ASP A 148 -17.00 16.15 0.51
C ASP A 148 -18.07 17.18 0.89
N GLU A 149 -18.17 17.52 2.17
CA GLU A 149 -19.14 18.50 2.69
C GLU A 149 -18.65 19.97 2.62
N ALA A 150 -17.44 20.21 2.10
CA ALA A 150 -16.93 21.56 1.86
C ALA A 150 -17.55 22.18 0.59
N SER A 151 -18.80 22.62 0.71
CA SER A 151 -19.65 23.07 -0.40
C SER A 151 -19.24 24.40 -1.03
N ASP A 152 -18.57 25.28 -0.28
CA ASP A 152 -18.10 26.58 -0.81
C ASP A 152 -16.88 26.45 -1.74
N LEU A 153 -16.24 25.27 -1.78
CA LEU A 153 -15.12 24.99 -2.68
C LEU A 153 -15.63 24.63 -4.08
N ASP A 154 -14.86 25.03 -5.10
CA ASP A 154 -15.12 24.56 -6.46
C ASP A 154 -14.85 23.05 -6.59
N GLU A 155 -15.48 22.42 -7.58
CA GLU A 155 -15.41 20.96 -7.79
C GLU A 155 -13.98 20.46 -8.01
N HIS A 156 -13.14 21.23 -8.71
CA HIS A 156 -11.77 20.84 -8.99
C HIS A 156 -10.92 20.84 -7.72
N THR A 157 -11.02 21.88 -6.90
CA THR A 157 -10.32 21.97 -5.61
C THR A 157 -10.76 20.87 -4.65
N ARG A 158 -12.06 20.59 -4.54
CA ARG A 158 -12.58 19.50 -3.69
C ARG A 158 -12.11 18.13 -4.15
N ALA A 159 -12.15 17.85 -5.46
CA ALA A 159 -11.64 16.58 -6.00
C ALA A 159 -10.14 16.40 -5.72
N LYS A 160 -9.36 17.49 -5.85
CA LYS A 160 -7.92 17.50 -5.55
C LYS A 160 -7.64 17.28 -4.05
N ALA A 161 -8.39 17.95 -3.17
CA ALA A 161 -8.29 17.75 -1.73
C ALA A 161 -8.63 16.30 -1.35
N GLY A 162 -9.69 15.74 -1.93
CA GLY A 162 -10.11 14.35 -1.68
C GLY A 162 -9.07 13.34 -2.15
N PHE A 163 -8.40 13.61 -3.28
CA PHE A 163 -7.25 12.83 -3.69
C PHE A 163 -6.13 12.87 -2.64
N TYR A 164 -5.74 14.05 -2.15
CA TYR A 164 -4.67 14.17 -1.17
C TYR A 164 -5.01 13.54 0.19
N ILE A 165 -6.23 13.72 0.69
CA ILE A 165 -6.68 13.05 1.93
C ILE A 165 -6.62 11.54 1.78
N LYS A 166 -7.04 10.99 0.64
CA LYS A 166 -6.91 9.56 0.36
C LYS A 166 -5.45 9.09 0.32
N GLN A 167 -4.52 9.88 -0.23
CA GLN A 167 -3.10 9.54 -0.22
C GLN A 167 -2.51 9.56 1.19
N ILE A 168 -2.83 10.60 1.99
CA ILE A 168 -2.39 10.71 3.38
C ILE A 168 -2.97 9.56 4.22
N GLY A 169 -4.27 9.30 4.08
CA GLY A 169 -4.94 8.17 4.72
C GLY A 169 -4.35 6.83 4.29
N ALA A 170 -4.01 6.64 3.02
CA ALA A 170 -3.35 5.42 2.56
C ALA A 170 -1.95 5.27 3.18
N ALA A 171 -1.18 6.35 3.29
CA ALA A 171 0.17 6.35 3.88
C ALA A 171 0.15 6.04 5.39
N LEU A 172 -0.85 6.54 6.11
CA LEU A 172 -1.03 6.32 7.55
C LEU A 172 -1.72 4.98 7.90
N SER A 173 -2.05 4.16 6.90
CA SER A 173 -2.70 2.87 7.12
C SER A 173 -1.88 1.99 8.08
N PRO A 174 -2.51 1.37 9.10
CA PRO A 174 -1.80 0.49 10.04
C PRO A 174 -1.20 -0.75 9.34
N THR A 175 -1.69 -1.09 8.15
CA THR A 175 -1.14 -2.16 7.31
C THR A 175 0.29 -1.88 6.82
N ASN A 176 0.75 -0.63 6.87
CA ASN A 176 2.06 -0.24 6.31
C ASN A 176 3.22 -0.45 7.30
N PHE A 177 2.94 -0.72 8.58
CA PHE A 177 3.97 -0.78 9.63
C PHE A 177 3.99 -2.14 10.30
N VAL A 178 5.19 -2.66 10.56
CA VAL A 178 5.41 -4.00 11.16
C VAL A 178 4.63 -4.17 12.45
N MET A 179 4.68 -3.20 13.35
CA MET A 179 4.08 -3.34 14.70
C MET A 179 2.55 -3.27 14.71
N THR A 180 1.94 -2.76 13.63
CA THR A 180 0.49 -2.56 13.55
C THR A 180 -0.17 -3.46 12.51
N ASN A 181 0.60 -4.30 11.82
CA ASN A 181 0.11 -5.25 10.83
C ASN A 181 0.30 -6.69 11.37
N PRO A 182 -0.78 -7.44 11.62
CA PRO A 182 -0.69 -8.78 12.22
C PRO A 182 0.05 -9.78 11.33
N GLU A 183 -0.19 -9.75 10.01
CA GLU A 183 0.48 -10.64 9.06
C GLU A 183 1.99 -10.41 9.06
N LEU A 184 2.39 -9.14 8.98
CA LEU A 184 3.79 -8.76 8.93
C LEU A 184 4.48 -8.98 10.27
N LEU A 185 3.82 -8.69 11.39
CA LEU A 185 4.35 -8.93 12.73
C LEU A 185 4.57 -10.43 12.96
N ARG A 186 3.55 -11.26 12.68
CA ARG A 186 3.63 -12.72 12.79
C ARG A 186 4.75 -13.28 11.94
N GLU A 187 4.86 -12.86 10.67
CA GLU A 187 5.92 -13.32 9.77
C GLU A 187 7.31 -12.89 10.25
N THR A 188 7.42 -11.67 10.76
CA THR A 188 8.68 -11.13 11.30
C THR A 188 9.14 -11.92 12.52
N LEU A 189 8.22 -12.23 13.44
CA LEU A 189 8.54 -13.02 14.63
C LEU A 189 8.84 -14.47 14.27
N ALA A 190 8.09 -15.07 13.34
CA ALA A 190 8.29 -16.44 12.89
C ALA A 190 9.64 -16.65 12.17
N GLN A 191 10.15 -15.62 11.51
CA GLN A 191 11.44 -15.63 10.82
C GLN A 191 12.59 -14.98 11.61
N ASP A 192 12.38 -14.64 12.89
CA ASP A 192 13.36 -13.93 13.72
C ASP A 192 13.91 -12.65 13.02
N GLY A 193 13.06 -11.91 12.32
CA GLY A 193 13.40 -10.66 11.61
C GLY A 193 14.10 -10.83 10.25
N GLU A 194 14.36 -12.06 9.79
CA GLU A 194 15.08 -12.33 8.53
C GLU A 194 14.33 -11.78 7.29
N ASN A 195 13.00 -11.75 7.32
CA ASN A 195 12.17 -11.15 6.28
C ASN A 195 12.50 -9.64 6.08
N LEU A 196 12.75 -8.91 7.16
CA LEU A 196 13.09 -7.49 7.12
C LEU A 196 14.49 -7.26 6.53
N VAL A 197 15.45 -8.12 6.88
CA VAL A 197 16.81 -8.07 6.31
C VAL A 197 16.75 -8.25 4.79
N LYS A 198 16.03 -9.26 4.32
CA LYS A 198 15.82 -9.50 2.88
C LYS A 198 15.13 -8.31 2.20
N GLY A 199 14.10 -7.75 2.84
CA GLY A 199 13.37 -6.58 2.34
C GLY A 199 14.28 -5.35 2.18
N MET A 200 15.11 -5.03 3.17
CA MET A 200 16.05 -3.91 3.09
C MET A 200 17.13 -4.12 2.04
N LYS A 201 17.64 -5.34 1.90
CA LYS A 201 18.59 -5.68 0.82
C LYS A 201 17.96 -5.46 -0.56
N MET A 202 16.72 -5.90 -0.76
CA MET A 202 15.98 -5.66 -2.00
C MET A 202 15.75 -4.16 -2.26
N LEU A 203 15.41 -3.40 -1.23
CA LEU A 203 15.26 -1.94 -1.32
C LEU A 203 16.57 -1.27 -1.77
N ALA A 204 17.69 -1.62 -1.14
CA ALA A 204 19.00 -1.09 -1.51
C ALA A 204 19.39 -1.46 -2.95
N GLU A 205 19.09 -2.68 -3.40
CA GLU A 205 19.30 -3.11 -4.79
C GLU A 205 18.44 -2.32 -5.78
N ASP A 206 17.18 -2.07 -5.43
CA ASP A 206 16.23 -1.36 -6.28
C ASP A 206 16.58 0.13 -6.43
N ILE A 207 17.06 0.77 -5.37
CA ILE A 207 17.57 2.16 -5.41
C ILE A 207 18.85 2.24 -6.23
N ARG A 208 19.82 1.34 -6.00
CA ARG A 208 21.07 1.28 -6.78
C ARG A 208 20.80 1.11 -8.28
N ARG A 209 19.86 0.22 -8.63
CA ARG A 209 19.46 0.00 -10.02
C ARG A 209 18.75 1.19 -10.64
N GLY A 210 18.02 1.97 -9.84
CA GLY A 210 17.42 3.22 -10.29
C GLY A 210 18.38 4.42 -10.23
N HIS A 211 19.69 4.19 -10.03
CA HIS A 211 20.70 5.24 -9.94
C HIS A 211 20.35 6.32 -8.90
N GLY A 212 19.84 5.90 -7.74
CA GLY A 212 19.42 6.78 -6.65
C GLY A 212 17.92 6.95 -6.48
N ASP A 213 17.15 6.57 -7.49
CA ASP A 213 15.69 6.54 -7.40
C ASP A 213 15.18 5.12 -7.15
N LEU A 214 14.09 5.02 -6.40
CA LEU A 214 13.46 3.73 -6.14
C LEU A 214 12.84 3.19 -7.43
N LYS A 215 13.52 2.24 -8.06
CA LYS A 215 12.99 1.52 -9.21
C LYS A 215 12.53 0.14 -8.75
N LEU A 216 11.26 -0.04 -8.41
CA LEU A 216 10.73 -1.32 -7.90
C LEU A 216 10.89 -2.48 -8.89
N ARG A 217 11.38 -3.64 -8.41
CA ARG A 217 11.37 -4.88 -9.19
C ARG A 217 10.13 -5.71 -8.89
N GLN A 218 9.30 -5.97 -9.91
CA GLN A 218 8.21 -6.95 -9.78
C GLN A 218 8.62 -8.36 -10.22
N SER A 219 9.59 -8.46 -11.14
CA SER A 219 10.09 -9.73 -11.66
C SER A 219 11.58 -9.63 -11.97
N ASP A 220 12.27 -10.75 -12.03
CA ASP A 220 13.67 -10.79 -12.45
C ASP A 220 13.79 -10.61 -13.99
N PRO A 221 14.27 -9.45 -14.49
CA PRO A 221 14.32 -9.20 -15.92
C PRO A 221 15.38 -10.06 -16.61
N SER A 222 16.37 -10.61 -15.89
CA SER A 222 17.41 -11.46 -16.47
C SER A 222 16.84 -12.76 -17.05
N LYS A 223 15.65 -13.17 -16.59
CA LYS A 223 14.96 -14.37 -17.04
C LYS A 223 14.11 -14.15 -18.30
N PHE A 224 13.86 -12.90 -18.70
CA PHE A 224 12.98 -12.57 -19.81
C PHE A 224 13.74 -11.89 -20.95
N LYS A 225 13.56 -12.42 -22.15
CA LYS A 225 14.14 -11.88 -23.38
C LYS A 225 13.05 -11.79 -24.44
N VAL A 226 12.71 -10.55 -24.80
CA VAL A 226 11.74 -10.23 -25.86
C VAL A 226 12.15 -10.94 -27.15
N GLY A 227 11.19 -11.59 -27.80
CA GLY A 227 11.38 -12.39 -29.01
C GLY A 227 11.96 -13.79 -28.79
N VAL A 228 12.31 -14.17 -27.55
CA VAL A 228 12.85 -15.52 -27.25
C VAL A 228 11.93 -16.30 -26.32
N ASN A 229 11.56 -15.73 -25.18
CA ASN A 229 10.66 -16.34 -24.22
C ASN A 229 9.55 -15.39 -23.73
N MET A 230 9.45 -14.22 -24.36
CA MET A 230 8.41 -13.22 -24.16
C MET A 230 8.08 -12.57 -25.51
N ALA A 231 6.81 -12.26 -25.77
CA ALA A 231 6.35 -11.75 -27.07
C ALA A 231 6.80 -12.62 -28.27
N VAL A 232 6.53 -13.93 -28.18
CA VAL A 232 7.01 -14.94 -29.14
C VAL A 232 5.97 -15.39 -30.17
N THR A 233 4.78 -14.76 -30.19
CA THR A 233 3.75 -15.11 -31.17
C THR A 233 4.27 -14.82 -32.57
N PRO A 234 4.31 -15.84 -33.47
CA PRO A 234 4.86 -15.67 -34.81
C PRO A 234 4.14 -14.55 -35.57
N GLY A 235 4.91 -13.68 -36.21
CA GLY A 235 4.39 -12.52 -36.90
C GLY A 235 5.51 -11.72 -37.55
N LYS A 236 5.13 -10.69 -38.28
CA LYS A 236 6.07 -9.82 -39.00
C LYS A 236 5.64 -8.36 -38.95
N VAL A 237 6.62 -7.46 -38.95
CA VAL A 237 6.39 -6.04 -39.17
C VAL A 237 6.01 -5.83 -40.64
N VAL A 238 4.81 -5.33 -40.90
CA VAL A 238 4.31 -5.06 -42.27
C VAL A 238 4.31 -3.57 -42.62
N MET A 239 4.41 -2.69 -41.62
CA MET A 239 4.54 -1.24 -41.79
C MET A 239 5.37 -0.69 -40.63
N ARG A 240 6.18 0.34 -40.89
CA ARG A 240 6.95 1.07 -39.89
C ARG A 240 6.97 2.56 -40.25
N ASN A 241 6.78 3.43 -39.27
CA ASN A 241 6.98 4.87 -39.38
C ASN A 241 7.58 5.42 -38.06
N ASP A 242 7.67 6.75 -37.93
CA ASP A 242 8.27 7.41 -36.77
C ASP A 242 7.50 7.22 -35.45
N ILE A 243 6.26 6.73 -35.54
CA ILE A 243 5.35 6.59 -34.39
C ILE A 243 5.22 5.12 -33.99
N CYS A 244 5.16 4.20 -34.95
CA CYS A 244 4.84 2.80 -34.66
C CYS A 244 5.35 1.78 -35.69
N GLU A 245 5.32 0.53 -35.27
CA GLU A 245 5.41 -0.66 -36.11
C GLU A 245 4.06 -1.39 -36.12
N LEU A 246 3.57 -1.75 -37.30
CA LEU A 246 2.37 -2.58 -37.45
C LEU A 246 2.78 -4.04 -37.57
N LEU A 247 2.36 -4.84 -36.59
CA LEU A 247 2.58 -6.28 -36.56
C LEU A 247 1.41 -7.03 -37.21
N HIS A 248 1.72 -7.94 -38.13
CA HIS A 248 0.77 -8.91 -38.66
C HIS A 248 1.17 -10.31 -38.18
N TYR A 249 0.36 -10.89 -37.29
CA TYR A 249 0.58 -12.23 -36.76
C TYR A 249 0.28 -13.31 -37.79
N GLU A 250 1.02 -14.42 -37.70
CA GLU A 250 0.80 -15.57 -38.57
C GLU A 250 -0.52 -16.27 -38.20
N PRO A 251 -1.36 -16.62 -39.19
CA PRO A 251 -2.58 -17.39 -38.92
C PRO A 251 -2.24 -18.76 -38.32
N THR A 252 -2.88 -19.10 -37.19
CA THR A 252 -2.77 -20.43 -36.56
C THR A 252 -3.88 -21.39 -37.01
N THR A 253 -4.70 -20.99 -37.98
CA THR A 253 -5.85 -21.75 -38.51
C THR A 253 -5.95 -21.60 -40.03
N GLU A 254 -6.60 -22.56 -40.70
CA GLU A 254 -6.77 -22.52 -42.16
C GLU A 254 -7.70 -21.38 -42.65
N LYS A 255 -8.66 -20.97 -41.82
CA LYS A 255 -9.65 -19.94 -42.15
C LYS A 255 -9.73 -18.90 -41.04
N ALA A 256 -9.70 -17.63 -41.42
CA ALA A 256 -9.92 -16.49 -40.53
C ALA A 256 -11.24 -15.78 -40.87
N LEU A 257 -11.73 -14.97 -39.94
CA LEU A 257 -12.87 -14.09 -40.20
C LEU A 257 -12.50 -13.04 -41.26
N LYS A 258 -13.47 -12.65 -42.09
CA LYS A 258 -13.26 -11.67 -43.17
C LYS A 258 -12.82 -10.29 -42.66
N ARG A 259 -13.27 -9.88 -41.47
CA ARG A 259 -12.91 -8.59 -40.87
C ARG A 259 -11.71 -8.78 -39.94
N PRO A 260 -10.61 -8.02 -40.11
CA PRO A 260 -9.47 -8.10 -39.23
C PRO A 260 -9.76 -7.47 -37.86
N LEU A 261 -9.01 -7.90 -36.84
CA LEU A 261 -8.94 -7.25 -35.54
C LEU A 261 -7.68 -6.38 -35.50
N LEU A 262 -7.85 -5.09 -35.22
CA LEU A 262 -6.74 -4.18 -34.94
C LEU A 262 -6.64 -3.97 -33.42
N ILE A 263 -5.47 -4.27 -32.86
CA ILE A 263 -5.15 -4.04 -31.45
C ILE A 263 -4.30 -2.78 -31.36
N VAL A 264 -4.77 -1.77 -30.63
CA VAL A 264 -4.03 -0.53 -30.36
C VAL A 264 -3.64 -0.52 -28.88
N PRO A 265 -2.41 -0.93 -28.53
CA PRO A 265 -1.99 -1.01 -27.15
C PRO A 265 -1.80 0.38 -26.52
N PRO A 266 -1.80 0.48 -25.17
CA PRO A 266 -1.49 1.72 -24.49
C PRO A 266 -0.02 2.13 -24.74
N TRP A 267 0.20 3.41 -24.95
CA TRP A 267 1.52 4.03 -25.13
C TRP A 267 2.33 4.21 -23.85
N ILE A 268 1.71 4.09 -22.67
CA ILE A 268 2.34 4.30 -21.35
C ILE A 268 2.94 3.00 -20.77
N ASN A 269 2.88 1.87 -21.50
CA ASN A 269 3.52 0.60 -21.13
C ASN A 269 4.06 -0.13 -22.37
N LYS A 270 4.81 -1.23 -22.16
CA LYS A 270 5.27 -2.10 -23.25
C LYS A 270 4.18 -3.12 -23.63
N PHE A 271 3.92 -3.27 -24.92
CA PHE A 271 3.15 -4.38 -25.52
C PHE A 271 4.06 -5.60 -25.71
#